data_AF-K2ECK7-F1
#
_entry.id   AF-K2ECK7-F1
#
_cell.length_a   1.000
_cell.length_b   1.000
_cell.length_c   1.000
_cell.angle_alpha   90.00
_cell.angle_beta   90.00
_cell.angle_gamma   90.00
#
_symmetry.space_group_name_H-M   'P 1'
#
loop_
_entity.id
_entity.type
_entity.pdbx_description
1 polymer ?
#
loop_
_entity_poly.entity_id
_entity_poly.type
_entity_poly.pdbx_seq_one_letter_code
_entity_poly.pdbx_strand_id
1 'polypeptide(L)'
;MIPDRLAYQKLLKEALLLEIDRNQEHFKGRDILSIYFGGGTPSLFTSIDEILRQLPAASEITIEANPEDASLERFAYFRSLGINRLS
;
A
#
# COMPACT_ATOMS: atom_id res chain seq x y z
N MET A 1 -6.99 -22.44 -15.24
CA MET A 1 -5.57 -22.05 -15.05
C MET A 1 -5.57 -20.90 -14.07
N ILE A 2 -5.08 -21.11 -12.85
CA ILE A 2 -4.93 -20.02 -11.88
C ILE A 2 -3.76 -19.18 -12.38
N PRO A 3 -3.93 -17.87 -12.61
CA PRO A 3 -2.84 -17.05 -13.11
C PRO A 3 -1.67 -16.98 -12.11
N ASP A 4 -0.45 -16.80 -12.61
CA ASP A 4 0.73 -16.63 -11.75
C ASP A 4 0.56 -15.41 -10.83
N ARG A 5 0.39 -15.68 -9.54
CA ARG A 5 0.17 -14.66 -8.51
C ARG A 5 1.25 -13.59 -8.52
N LEU A 6 2.52 -13.95 -8.73
CA LEU A 6 3.62 -12.99 -8.74
C LEU A 6 3.56 -12.08 -9.98
N ALA A 7 3.28 -12.65 -11.15
CA ALA A 7 3.07 -11.88 -12.36
C ALA A 7 1.92 -10.87 -12.21
N TYR A 8 0.81 -11.26 -11.58
CA TYR A 8 -0.32 -10.37 -11.34
C TYR A 8 -0.02 -9.29 -10.32
N GLN A 9 0.69 -9.61 -9.23
CA GLN A 9 1.11 -8.57 -8.27
C GLN A 9 2.03 -7.55 -8.94
N LYS A 10 2.94 -8.00 -9.81
CA LYS A 10 3.79 -7.10 -10.59
C LYS A 10 2.97 -6.18 -11.52
N LEU A 11 2.04 -6.74 -12.29
CA LEU A 11 1.18 -5.95 -13.18
C LEU A 11 0.30 -4.97 -12.41
N LEU A 12 -0.27 -5.40 -11.29
CA LEU A 12 -1.07 -4.54 -10.42
C LEU A 12 -0.23 -3.39 -9.86
N LYS A 13 0.99 -3.67 -9.40
CA LYS A 13 1.93 -2.64 -8.95
C LYS A 13 2.17 -1.60 -10.05
N GLU A 14 2.55 -2.05 -11.25
CA GLU A 14 2.85 -1.17 -12.38
C GLU A 14 1.64 -0.30 -12.75
N ALA A 15 0.43 -0.88 -12.74
CA ALA A 15 -0.80 -0.14 -12.98
C ALA A 15 -1.08 0.93 -11.91
N LEU A 16 -0.92 0.59 -10.63
CA LEU A 16 -1.12 1.53 -9.52
C LEU A 16 -0.10 2.67 -9.55
N LEU A 17 1.17 2.38 -9.83
CA LEU A 17 2.22 3.40 -9.96
C LEU A 17 1.90 4.36 -11.11
N LEU A 18 1.44 3.84 -12.26
CA LEU A 18 1.01 4.66 -13.39
C LEU A 18 -0.22 5.50 -13.06
N GLU A 19 -1.17 4.96 -12.30
CA GLU A 19 -2.35 5.69 -11.86
C GLU A 19 -1.98 6.83 -10.89
N ILE A 20 -1.08 6.58 -9.94
CA ILE A 20 -0.57 7.59 -9.01
C ILE A 20 0.16 8.70 -9.76
N ASP A 21 1.03 8.36 -10.70
CA ASP A 21 1.76 9.31 -11.55
C ASP A 21 0.80 10.24 -12.32
N ARG A 22 -0.23 9.65 -12.96
CA ARG A 22 -1.26 10.41 -13.71
C ARG A 22 -2.10 11.34 -12.84
N ASN A 23 -2.15 11.09 -11.53
CA ASN A 23 -2.97 11.85 -10.59
C ASN A 23 -2.17 12.79 -9.68
N GLN A 24 -0.85 12.96 -9.90
CA GLN A 24 0.01 13.78 -9.05
C GLN A 24 -0.52 15.22 -8.83
N GLU A 25 -1.06 15.84 -9.88
CA GLU A 25 -1.61 17.20 -9.78
C GLU A 25 -2.83 17.30 -8.83
N HIS A 26 -3.56 16.20 -8.58
CA HIS A 26 -4.64 16.19 -7.60
C HIS A 26 -4.15 16.30 -6.16
N PHE A 27 -2.91 15.89 -5.88
CA PHE A 27 -2.31 15.93 -4.54
C PHE A 27 -1.58 17.24 -4.24
N LYS A 28 -1.23 17.99 -5.28
CA LYS A 28 -0.38 19.18 -5.16
C LYS A 28 -1.01 20.25 -4.27
N GLY A 29 -0.25 20.69 -3.28
CA GLY A 29 -0.67 21.73 -2.32
C GLY A 29 -1.75 21.27 -1.33
N ARG A 30 -2.01 19.96 -1.22
CA ARG A 30 -2.94 19.40 -0.24
C ARG A 30 -2.19 18.68 0.85
N ASP A 31 -2.63 18.88 2.09
CA ASP A 31 -2.21 18.05 3.21
C ASP A 31 -3.04 16.77 3.21
N ILE A 32 -2.39 15.64 2.98
CA ILE A 32 -3.06 14.35 3.01
C ILE A 32 -3.17 13.89 4.46
N LEU A 33 -4.41 13.75 4.94
CA LEU A 33 -4.66 13.33 6.31
C LEU A 33 -4.44 11.82 6.49
N SER A 34 -4.96 11.02 5.54
CA SER A 34 -4.96 9.57 5.65
C SER A 34 -4.75 8.88 4.29
N ILE A 35 -3.99 7.79 4.30
CA ILE A 35 -3.92 6.79 3.23
C ILE A 35 -4.48 5.47 3.77
N TYR A 36 -5.35 4.82 3.01
CA TYR A 36 -5.96 3.55 3.39
C TYR A 36 -5.72 2.50 2.31
N PHE A 37 -4.98 1.44 2.65
CA PHE A 37 -4.83 0.26 1.82
C PHE A 37 -5.89 -0.76 2.22
N GLY A 38 -6.97 -0.83 1.43
CA GLY A 38 -8.08 -1.78 1.63
C GLY A 38 -8.32 -2.71 0.45
N GLY A 39 -9.26 -3.64 0.62
CA GLY A 39 -9.74 -4.54 -0.43
C GLY A 39 -9.77 -5.99 0.02
N GLY A 40 -9.03 -6.86 -0.67
CA GLY A 40 -8.91 -8.27 -0.31
C GLY A 40 -8.02 -8.45 0.93
N THR A 41 -6.72 -8.58 0.71
CA THR A 41 -5.74 -8.73 1.79
C THR A 41 -4.47 -7.95 1.43
N PRO A 42 -4.50 -6.61 1.49
CA PRO A 42 -3.39 -5.77 1.04
C PRO A 42 -2.12 -6.01 1.86
N SER A 43 -2.23 -6.54 3.08
CA SER A 43 -1.09 -6.99 3.88
C SER A 43 -0.21 -8.07 3.21
N LEU A 44 -0.74 -8.80 2.22
CA LEU A 44 -0.01 -9.79 1.41
C LEU A 44 0.64 -9.21 0.15
N PHE A 45 0.41 -7.93 -0.14
CA PHE A 45 0.99 -7.27 -1.31
C PHE A 45 2.44 -6.86 -1.01
N THR A 46 3.38 -7.36 -1.83
CA THR A 46 4.81 -7.21 -1.52
C THR A 46 5.38 -5.84 -1.87
N SER A 47 4.63 -4.99 -2.57
CA SER A 47 5.14 -3.75 -3.18
C SER A 47 4.60 -2.47 -2.54
N ILE A 48 4.08 -2.57 -1.31
CA ILE A 48 3.49 -1.43 -0.59
C ILE A 48 4.50 -0.29 -0.40
N ASP A 49 5.78 -0.61 -0.19
CA ASP A 49 6.85 0.37 -0.04
C ASP A 49 7.08 1.18 -1.34
N GLU A 50 7.05 0.52 -2.51
CA GLU A 50 7.15 1.19 -3.80
C GLU A 50 5.97 2.13 -4.05
N ILE A 51 4.76 1.72 -3.67
CA ILE A 51 3.55 2.55 -3.77
C ILE A 51 3.65 3.77 -2.84
N LEU A 52 4.02 3.56 -1.58
CA LEU A 52 4.15 4.63 -0.59
C LEU A 52 5.17 5.70 -0.99
N ARG A 53 6.26 5.33 -1.69
CA ARG A 53 7.25 6.29 -2.17
C ARG A 53 6.73 7.25 -3.24
N GLN A 54 5.66 6.88 -3.96
CA GLN A 54 5.03 7.74 -4.98
C GLN A 54 3.85 8.55 -4.45
N LEU A 55 3.33 8.18 -3.27
CA LEU A 55 2.26 8.91 -2.63
C LEU A 55 2.83 10.07 -1.81
N PRO A 56 2.08 11.18 -1.70
CA PRO A 56 2.39 12.23 -0.73
C PRO A 56 2.39 11.66 0.70
N ALA A 57 3.16 12.30 1.59
CA ALA A 57 3.15 11.95 3.00
C ALA A 57 1.75 12.13 3.60
N ALA A 58 1.37 11.24 4.52
CA ALA A 58 0.11 11.30 5.25
C ALA A 58 0.33 11.15 6.76
N SER A 59 -0.57 11.74 7.56
CA SER A 59 -0.51 11.64 9.02
C SER A 59 -0.88 10.23 9.51
N GLU A 60 -1.89 9.63 8.89
CA GLU A 60 -2.30 8.25 9.13
C GLU A 60 -2.10 7.41 7.88
N ILE A 61 -1.51 6.23 8.04
CA ILE A 61 -1.42 5.23 6.99
C ILE A 61 -1.95 3.92 7.57
N THR A 62 -3.10 3.48 7.04
CA THR A 62 -3.79 2.26 7.46
C THR A 62 -3.61 1.15 6.42
N ILE A 63 -3.41 -0.08 6.87
CA ILE A 63 -3.48 -1.28 6.03
C ILE A 63 -4.44 -2.31 6.64
N GLU A 64 -5.32 -2.88 5.81
CA GLU A 64 -6.13 -4.05 6.19
C GLU A 64 -5.24 -5.30 6.29
N ALA A 65 -5.31 -5.98 7.44
CA ALA A 65 -4.58 -7.21 7.67
C ALA A 65 -5.47 -8.21 8.41
N ASN A 66 -5.60 -9.42 7.86
CA ASN A 66 -6.37 -10.45 8.54
C ASN A 66 -5.60 -11.01 9.76
N PRO A 67 -6.29 -11.45 10.83
CA PRO A 67 -5.65 -12.03 12.00
C PRO A 67 -4.70 -13.20 11.70
N GLU A 68 -4.99 -14.00 10.66
CA GLU A 68 -4.15 -15.11 10.23
C GLU A 68 -2.80 -14.69 9.62
N ASP A 69 -2.68 -13.46 9.13
CA ASP A 69 -1.46 -12.92 8.51
C ASP A 69 -0.59 -12.13 9.50
N ALA A 70 -1.05 -12.00 10.74
CA ALA A 70 -0.41 -11.22 11.79
C ALA A 70 0.92 -11.87 12.23
N SER A 71 2.02 -11.16 11.99
CA SER A 71 3.34 -11.53 12.53
C SER A 71 4.10 -10.29 12.99
N LEU A 72 4.95 -10.47 14.01
CA LEU A 72 5.80 -9.40 14.53
C LEU A 72 6.71 -8.82 13.43
N GLU A 73 7.28 -9.69 12.59
CA GLU A 73 8.12 -9.29 11.46
C GLU A 73 7.35 -8.43 10.46
N ARG A 74 6.13 -8.84 10.09
CA ARG A 74 5.29 -8.10 9.14
C ARG A 74 4.88 -6.74 9.71
N PHE A 75 4.50 -6.68 10.99
CA PHE A 75 4.15 -5.42 11.64
C PHE A 75 5.34 -4.50 11.83
N ALA A 76 6.52 -5.04 12.15
CA ALA A 76 7.76 -4.27 12.19
C ALA A 76 8.09 -3.69 10.79
N TYR A 77 7.92 -4.50 9.74
CA TYR A 77 8.08 -4.04 8.36
C TYR A 77 7.10 -2.91 8.02
N PHE A 78 5.80 -3.09 8.27
CA PHE A 78 4.82 -2.03 8.05
C PHE A 78 5.14 -0.76 8.82
N ARG A 79 5.53 -0.88 10.10
CA ARG A 79 5.92 0.28 10.90
C ARG A 79 7.13 0.99 10.32
N SER A 80 8.10 0.25 9.76
CA SER A 80 9.27 0.84 9.09
C SER A 80 8.91 1.64 7.83
N LEU A 81 7.77 1.34 7.19
CA LEU A 81 7.24 2.08 6.05
C LEU A 81 6.38 3.29 6.44
N GLY A 82 6.19 3.56 7.74
CA GLY A 82 5.31 4.63 8.23
C GLY A 82 3.84 4.21 8.41
N ILE A 83 3.48 2.96 8.13
CA ILE A 83 2.16 2.43 8.45
C ILE A 83 1.99 2.44 9.97
N ASN A 84 0.94 3.12 10.42
CA ASN A 84 0.73 3.41 11.84
C ASN A 84 -0.65 3.00 12.36
N ARG A 85 -1.49 2.41 11.52
CA ARG A 85 -2.77 1.82 11.89
C ARG A 85 -3.02 0.51 11.13
N LEU A 86 -3.61 -0.47 11.81
CA LEU A 86 -4.12 -1.70 11.19
C LEU A 86 -5.65 -1.66 11.20
N SER A 87 -6.27 -2.24 10.17
CA SER A 87 -7.72 -2.46 10.13
C SER A 87 -8.07 -3.93 9.98
#